data_AF-L1J5Y1-F1
#
_entry.id   AF-L1J5Y1-F1
#
_cell.length_a   1.000
_cell.length_b   1.000
_cell.length_c   1.000
_cell.angle_alpha   90.00
_cell.angle_beta   90.00
_cell.angle_gamma   90.00
#
_symmetry.space_group_name_H-M   'P 1'
#
loop_
_entity.id
_entity.type
_entity.pdbx_description
1 polymer ?
#
loop_
_entity_poly.entity_id
_entity_poly.type
_entity_poly.pdbx_seq_one_letter_code
_entity_poly.pdbx_strand_id
1 'polypeptide(L)'
;MYSIVSIYNVVKNITHNVDITDTAFQYLNDMIYKRFVKRIVKYLNDNKDCSLDALDTYLRSITIDINRYHVVECAWEEMKDGNKTIRLSSKETRNIFRSAGLKHKMSKDMVIYITKVIEKLYVDIMSIATDLIEEKQNTRVTQGYIYEALHNDYYLKFLFQYPRKPSSKK
;
A
#
# COMPACT_ATOMS: atom_id res chain seq x y z
N MET A 1 3.68 0.00 18.99
CA MET A 1 4.42 0.36 17.76
C MET A 1 4.47 -0.87 16.86
N TYR A 2 4.04 -0.77 15.61
CA TYR A 2 4.12 -1.86 14.63
C TYR A 2 5.59 -2.06 14.20
N SER A 3 6.01 -3.29 13.88
CA SER A 3 7.37 -3.54 13.40
C SER A 3 7.52 -3.03 11.96
N ILE A 4 7.82 -1.74 11.87
CA ILE A 4 8.12 -0.95 10.67
C ILE A 4 9.31 -1.52 9.86
N VAL A 5 10.11 -2.39 10.48
CA VAL A 5 11.35 -2.97 9.94
C VAL A 5 11.13 -3.80 8.67
N SER A 6 10.06 -4.57 8.58
CA SER A 6 9.83 -5.49 7.44
C SER A 6 9.54 -4.75 6.13
N ILE A 7 8.75 -3.67 6.19
CA ILE A 7 8.44 -2.81 5.03
C ILE A 7 9.65 -1.97 4.67
N TYR A 8 10.39 -1.46 5.66
CA TYR A 8 11.64 -0.75 5.42
C TYR A 8 12.64 -1.61 4.63
N ASN A 9 12.75 -2.90 4.94
CA ASN A 9 13.57 -3.85 4.18
C ASN A 9 13.01 -4.13 2.77
N VAL A 10 11.68 -4.17 2.59
CA VAL A 10 11.06 -4.26 1.26
C VAL A 10 11.51 -3.08 0.40
N VAL A 11 11.43 -1.88 0.94
CA VAL A 11 11.76 -0.62 0.26
C VAL A 11 13.25 -0.52 -0.04
N LYS A 12 14.12 -0.79 0.95
CA LYS A 12 15.58 -0.76 0.76
C LYS A 12 16.10 -1.71 -0.32
N ASN A 13 15.45 -2.86 -0.49
CA ASN A 13 15.82 -3.81 -1.54
C ASN A 13 15.43 -3.35 -2.94
N ILE A 14 14.57 -2.33 -3.08
CA ILE A 14 14.08 -1.83 -4.36
C ILE A 14 14.81 -0.55 -4.74
N THR A 15 15.03 0.34 -3.78
CA THR A 15 15.57 1.67 -4.01
C THR A 15 17.10 1.70 -3.86
N HIS A 16 17.82 0.71 -4.41
CA HIS A 16 19.27 0.54 -4.22
C HIS A 16 20.00 1.90 -4.17
N ASN A 17 20.61 2.24 -3.03
CA ASN A 17 21.33 3.50 -2.74
C ASN A 17 20.50 4.74 -2.33
N VAL A 18 19.21 4.58 -2.04
CA VAL A 18 18.33 5.68 -1.61
C VAL A 18 17.92 5.51 -0.15
N ASP A 19 18.25 6.50 0.67
CA ASP A 19 17.78 6.57 2.06
C ASP A 19 16.34 7.06 2.12
N ILE A 20 15.49 6.46 2.95
CA ILE A 20 14.18 7.01 3.30
C ILE A 20 14.19 7.55 4.73
N THR A 21 13.68 8.77 4.92
CA THR A 21 13.51 9.34 6.26
C THR A 21 12.38 8.66 7.02
N ASP A 22 12.50 8.56 8.36
CA ASP A 22 11.45 8.00 9.22
C ASP A 22 10.12 8.72 9.05
N THR A 23 10.15 10.04 8.85
CA THR A 23 8.94 10.86 8.61
C THR A 23 8.29 10.54 7.26
N ALA A 24 9.08 10.34 6.20
CA ALA A 24 8.56 9.88 4.90
C ALA A 24 7.93 8.49 5.00
N PHE A 25 8.63 7.57 5.67
CA PHE A 25 8.15 6.22 5.87
C PHE A 25 6.85 6.19 6.69
N GLN A 26 6.80 6.92 7.81
CA GLN A 26 5.60 7.03 8.63
C GLN A 26 4.45 7.65 7.84
N TYR A 27 4.72 8.66 7.01
CA TYR A 27 3.71 9.28 6.15
C TYR A 27 3.14 8.30 5.13
N LEU A 28 3.99 7.53 4.44
CA LEU A 28 3.57 6.49 3.50
C LEU A 28 2.69 5.44 4.20
N ASN A 29 3.12 4.96 5.36
CA ASN A 29 2.37 3.98 6.14
C ASN A 29 1.01 4.53 6.60
N ASP A 30 0.97 5.78 7.04
CA ASP A 30 -0.27 6.46 7.40
C ASP A 30 -1.23 6.55 6.22
N MET A 31 -0.74 6.83 5.01
CA MET A 31 -1.57 6.90 3.81
C MET A 31 -2.18 5.53 3.45
N ILE A 32 -1.35 4.48 3.41
CA ILE A 32 -1.80 3.10 3.16
C ILE A 32 -2.79 2.65 4.24
N TYR A 33 -2.49 2.88 5.51
CA TYR A 33 -3.35 2.49 6.60
C TYR A 33 -4.68 3.26 6.63
N LYS A 34 -4.61 4.59 6.63
CA LYS A 34 -5.79 5.46 6.85
C LYS A 34 -6.76 5.44 5.68
N ARG A 35 -6.31 5.15 4.46
CA ARG A 35 -7.16 5.28 3.26
C ARG A 35 -7.38 3.95 2.55
N PHE A 36 -6.34 3.16 2.33
CA PHE A 36 -6.48 1.90 1.61
C PHE A 36 -7.02 0.79 2.53
N VAL A 37 -6.34 0.50 3.65
CA VAL A 37 -6.75 -0.56 4.58
C VAL A 37 -8.14 -0.29 5.16
N LYS A 38 -8.45 0.95 5.56
CA LYS A 38 -9.78 1.29 6.09
C LYS A 38 -10.91 1.05 5.09
N ARG A 39 -10.69 1.29 3.79
CA ARG A 39 -11.70 1.02 2.74
C ARG A 39 -11.97 -0.48 2.62
N ILE A 40 -10.91 -1.30 2.60
CA ILE A 40 -11.03 -2.75 2.57
C ILE A 40 -11.75 -3.26 3.82
N VAL A 41 -11.38 -2.78 5.01
CA VAL A 41 -12.02 -3.18 6.26
C VAL A 41 -13.51 -2.81 6.29
N LYS A 42 -13.88 -1.63 5.78
CA LYS A 42 -15.28 -1.25 5.64
C LYS A 42 -16.01 -2.24 4.73
N TYR A 43 -15.48 -2.50 3.54
CA TYR A 43 -16.07 -3.45 2.59
C TYR A 43 -16.23 -4.85 3.20
N LEU A 44 -15.20 -5.39 3.86
CA LEU A 44 -15.27 -6.69 4.51
C LEU A 44 -16.32 -6.71 5.62
N ASN A 45 -16.40 -5.67 6.45
CA ASN A 45 -17.42 -5.58 7.51
C ASN A 45 -18.85 -5.55 6.95
N ASP A 46 -19.05 -4.92 5.80
CA ASP A 46 -20.32 -4.86 5.09
C ASP A 46 -20.63 -6.19 4.35
N ASN A 47 -19.62 -7.04 4.12
CA ASN A 47 -19.70 -8.30 3.38
C ASN A 47 -19.05 -9.47 4.16
N LYS A 48 -19.70 -9.93 5.23
CA LYS A 48 -19.12 -10.90 6.19
C LYS A 48 -18.66 -12.22 5.56
N ASP A 49 -19.34 -12.68 4.52
CA ASP A 49 -19.03 -13.91 3.78
C ASP A 49 -18.29 -13.64 2.47
N CYS A 50 -17.47 -12.59 2.44
CA CYS A 50 -16.68 -12.20 1.28
C CYS A 50 -15.75 -13.34 0.83
N SER A 51 -15.96 -13.83 -0.40
CA SER A 51 -15.05 -14.77 -1.04
C SER A 51 -13.77 -14.09 -1.50
N LEU A 52 -12.74 -14.88 -1.79
CA LEU A 52 -11.49 -14.36 -2.34
C LEU A 52 -11.71 -13.65 -3.69
N ASP A 53 -12.58 -14.19 -4.56
CA ASP A 53 -12.90 -13.58 -5.86
C ASP A 53 -13.73 -12.29 -5.72
N ALA A 54 -14.62 -12.23 -4.72
CA ALA A 54 -15.36 -11.00 -4.41
C ALA A 54 -14.43 -9.90 -3.89
N LEU A 55 -13.46 -10.27 -3.05
CA LEU A 55 -12.40 -9.37 -2.61
C LEU A 55 -11.53 -8.89 -3.79
N ASP A 56 -11.15 -9.78 -4.70
CA ASP A 56 -10.42 -9.41 -5.93
C ASP A 56 -11.20 -8.40 -6.77
N THR A 57 -12.47 -8.71 -7.05
CA THR A 57 -13.37 -7.81 -7.79
C THR A 57 -13.44 -6.43 -7.12
N TYR A 58 -13.58 -6.40 -5.80
CA TYR A 58 -13.59 -5.15 -5.05
C TYR A 58 -12.26 -4.40 -5.14
N LEU A 59 -11.13 -5.08 -4.93
CA LEU A 59 -9.80 -4.46 -5.02
C LEU A 59 -9.57 -3.87 -6.40
N ARG A 60 -9.89 -4.61 -7.46
CA ARG A 60 -9.85 -4.11 -8.84
C ARG A 60 -10.73 -2.88 -9.00
N SER A 61 -11.95 -2.88 -8.44
CA SER A 61 -12.90 -1.76 -8.55
C SER A 61 -12.41 -0.46 -7.93
N ILE A 62 -11.66 -0.53 -6.82
CA ILE A 62 -11.14 0.66 -6.14
C ILE A 62 -9.79 1.11 -6.71
N THR A 63 -9.18 0.30 -7.57
CA THR A 63 -7.94 0.58 -8.30
C THR A 63 -8.18 0.79 -9.81
N ILE A 64 -9.42 1.07 -10.24
CA ILE A 64 -9.74 1.29 -11.66
C ILE A 64 -9.09 2.60 -12.15
N ASP A 65 -7.94 2.44 -12.79
CA ASP A 65 -7.49 3.27 -13.90
C ASP A 65 -6.71 2.39 -14.90
N ILE A 66 -6.88 2.66 -16.20
CA ILE A 66 -6.49 1.78 -17.33
C ILE A 66 -4.99 1.45 -17.31
N ASN A 67 -4.15 2.29 -16.71
CA ASN A 67 -2.70 2.13 -16.70
C ASN A 67 -2.13 1.34 -15.51
N ARG A 68 -2.89 1.04 -14.43
CA ARG A 68 -2.35 0.38 -13.21
C ARG A 68 -3.24 -0.67 -12.54
N TYR A 69 -4.06 -1.38 -13.33
CA TYR A 69 -4.59 -2.71 -12.98
C TYR A 69 -3.48 -3.69 -12.48
N HIS A 70 -2.24 -3.43 -12.88
CA HIS A 70 -1.04 -4.21 -12.60
C HIS A 70 -0.77 -4.51 -11.11
N VAL A 71 -1.04 -3.61 -10.16
CA VAL A 71 -0.72 -3.87 -8.74
C VAL A 71 -1.58 -5.01 -8.16
N VAL A 72 -2.88 -4.95 -8.43
CA VAL A 72 -3.85 -5.97 -7.98
C VAL A 72 -3.70 -7.23 -8.84
N GLU A 73 -3.56 -7.06 -10.15
CA GLU A 73 -3.39 -8.15 -11.11
C GLU A 73 -2.12 -8.97 -10.85
N CYS A 74 -0.95 -8.35 -10.69
CA CYS A 74 0.26 -9.11 -10.38
C CYS A 74 0.22 -9.76 -9.00
N ALA A 75 -0.46 -9.16 -8.03
CA ALA A 75 -0.66 -9.82 -6.73
C ALA A 75 -1.53 -11.07 -6.89
N TRP A 76 -2.52 -11.01 -7.78
CA TRP A 76 -3.43 -12.09 -8.10
C TRP A 76 -2.73 -13.21 -8.88
N GLU A 77 -1.97 -12.87 -9.90
CA GLU A 77 -1.18 -13.82 -10.71
C GLU A 77 -0.17 -14.57 -9.85
N GLU A 78 0.65 -13.86 -9.06
CA GLU A 78 1.59 -14.52 -8.13
C GLU A 78 0.88 -15.49 -7.17
N MET A 79 -0.31 -15.12 -6.70
CA MET A 79 -1.12 -16.00 -5.85
C MET A 79 -1.62 -17.24 -6.59
N LYS A 80 -2.07 -17.09 -7.84
CA LYS A 80 -2.60 -18.18 -8.69
C LYS A 80 -1.48 -19.12 -9.15
N ASP A 81 -0.28 -18.60 -9.38
CA ASP A 81 0.93 -19.36 -9.72
C ASP A 81 1.54 -20.09 -8.50
N GLY A 82 0.88 -20.01 -7.34
CA GLY A 82 1.32 -20.68 -6.11
C GLY A 82 2.41 -19.95 -5.34
N ASN A 83 2.89 -18.80 -5.82
CA ASN A 83 3.84 -17.95 -5.10
C ASN A 83 3.14 -17.20 -3.96
N LYS A 84 2.96 -17.88 -2.82
CA LYS A 84 2.37 -17.31 -1.59
C LYS A 84 3.38 -16.59 -0.70
N THR A 85 4.58 -16.30 -1.21
CA THR A 85 5.61 -15.58 -0.47
C THR A 85 5.17 -14.14 -0.21
N ILE A 86 5.24 -13.73 1.05
CA ILE A 86 4.96 -12.37 1.53
C ILE A 86 6.12 -11.94 2.42
N ARG A 87 6.49 -10.66 2.35
CA ARG A 87 7.55 -10.05 3.16
C ARG A 87 7.00 -9.52 4.49
N LEU A 88 5.78 -9.00 4.48
CA LEU A 88 4.98 -8.68 5.65
C LEU A 88 4.38 -9.96 6.22
N SER A 89 4.52 -10.20 7.52
CA SER A 89 3.96 -11.43 8.09
C SER A 89 2.43 -11.38 8.09
N SER A 90 1.79 -12.53 7.83
CA SER A 90 0.32 -12.62 7.93
C SER A 90 -0.20 -12.23 9.32
N LYS A 91 0.63 -12.36 10.38
CA LYS A 91 0.29 -11.94 11.74
C LYS A 91 0.19 -10.41 11.83
N GLU A 92 1.15 -9.69 11.25
CA GLU A 92 1.14 -8.23 11.20
C GLU A 92 -0.05 -7.72 10.39
N THR A 93 -0.30 -8.27 9.20
CA THR A 93 -1.47 -7.87 8.39
C THR A 93 -2.77 -8.09 9.15
N ARG A 94 -2.97 -9.24 9.81
CA ARG A 94 -4.18 -9.45 10.63
C ARG A 94 -4.32 -8.44 11.76
N ASN A 95 -3.21 -8.09 12.42
CA ASN A 95 -3.23 -7.09 13.49
C ASN A 95 -3.57 -5.69 12.95
N ILE A 96 -3.00 -5.31 11.82
CA ILE A 96 -3.32 -4.05 11.12
C ILE A 96 -4.82 -3.97 10.82
N PHE A 97 -5.40 -5.04 10.27
CA PHE A 97 -6.82 -5.10 9.92
C PHE A 97 -7.74 -5.09 11.15
N ARG A 98 -7.36 -5.79 12.22
CA ARG A 98 -8.07 -5.73 13.52
C ARG A 98 -8.05 -4.33 14.12
N SER A 99 -6.88 -3.69 14.17
CA SER A 99 -6.74 -2.31 14.65
C SER A 99 -7.55 -1.31 13.82
N ALA A 100 -7.76 -1.60 12.52
CA ALA A 100 -8.59 -0.80 11.64
C ALA A 100 -10.11 -1.05 11.81
N GLY A 101 -10.51 -1.97 12.71
CA GLY A 101 -11.91 -2.23 13.05
C GLY A 101 -12.55 -3.42 12.33
N LEU A 102 -11.77 -4.34 11.76
CA LEU A 102 -12.30 -5.58 11.19
C LEU A 102 -12.92 -6.46 12.28
N LYS A 103 -14.20 -6.79 12.13
CA LYS A 103 -15.00 -7.48 13.17
C LYS A 103 -14.96 -9.01 13.07
N HIS A 104 -14.52 -9.57 11.95
CA HIS A 104 -14.54 -11.00 11.68
C HIS A 104 -13.16 -11.50 11.19
N LYS A 105 -13.00 -12.83 11.12
CA LYS A 105 -11.76 -13.44 10.65
C LYS A 105 -11.72 -13.45 9.12
N MET A 106 -10.57 -13.14 8.54
CA MET A 106 -10.29 -13.38 7.12
C MET A 106 -9.72 -14.79 6.93
N SER A 107 -9.98 -15.37 5.75
CA SER A 107 -9.31 -16.61 5.33
C SER A 107 -7.80 -16.39 5.18
N LYS A 108 -7.02 -17.48 5.20
CA LYS A 108 -5.56 -17.41 5.01
C LYS A 108 -5.20 -16.79 3.66
N ASP A 109 -5.91 -17.18 2.60
CA ASP A 109 -5.62 -16.70 1.24
C ASP A 109 -6.00 -15.22 1.07
N MET A 110 -7.09 -14.74 1.68
CA MET A 110 -7.41 -13.30 1.68
C MET A 110 -6.32 -12.48 2.38
N VAL A 111 -5.80 -12.97 3.51
CA VAL A 111 -4.70 -12.29 4.22
C VAL A 111 -3.45 -12.22 3.34
N ILE A 112 -3.05 -13.33 2.71
CA ILE A 112 -1.89 -13.36 1.82
C ILE A 112 -2.10 -12.40 0.66
N TYR A 113 -3.27 -12.46 0.03
CA TYR A 113 -3.58 -11.64 -1.14
C TYR A 113 -3.52 -10.14 -0.83
N ILE A 114 -4.21 -9.69 0.22
CA ILE A 114 -4.19 -8.27 0.60
C ILE A 114 -2.78 -7.85 1.03
N THR A 115 -2.02 -8.74 1.66
CA THR A 115 -0.62 -8.45 2.02
C THR A 115 0.22 -8.19 0.77
N LYS A 116 0.09 -9.01 -0.28
CA LYS A 116 0.78 -8.77 -1.56
C LYS A 116 0.38 -7.46 -2.21
N VAL A 117 -0.91 -7.14 -2.21
CA VAL A 117 -1.40 -5.85 -2.76
C VAL A 117 -0.80 -4.67 -2.00
N ILE A 118 -0.75 -4.75 -0.66
CA ILE A 118 -0.12 -3.72 0.17
C ILE A 118 1.38 -3.60 -0.14
N GLU A 119 2.10 -4.71 -0.20
CA GLU A 119 3.54 -4.71 -0.54
C GLU A 119 3.79 -4.08 -1.90
N LYS A 120 3.01 -4.45 -2.92
CA LYS A 120 3.13 -3.87 -4.26
C LYS A 120 2.80 -2.38 -4.27
N LEU A 121 1.81 -1.91 -3.49
CA LEU A 121 1.56 -0.46 -3.33
C LEU A 121 2.76 0.27 -2.69
N TYR A 122 3.41 -0.33 -1.69
CA TYR A 122 4.63 0.23 -1.12
C TYR A 122 5.73 0.35 -2.17
N VAL A 123 5.96 -0.71 -2.96
CA VAL A 123 6.92 -0.70 -4.06
C VAL A 123 6.59 0.40 -5.04
N ASP A 124 5.35 0.46 -5.49
CA ASP A 124 4.88 1.34 -6.55
C ASP A 124 5.06 2.83 -6.20
N ILE A 125 4.64 3.21 -4.98
CA ILE A 125 4.78 4.60 -4.49
C ILE A 125 6.26 4.95 -4.28
N MET A 126 7.05 4.00 -3.80
CA MET A 126 8.48 4.23 -3.57
C MET A 126 9.28 4.32 -4.87
N SER A 127 8.93 3.56 -5.91
CA SER A 127 9.53 3.69 -7.23
C SER A 127 9.29 5.10 -7.79
N ILE A 128 8.04 5.59 -7.78
CA ILE A 128 7.75 6.96 -8.24
C ILE A 128 8.50 8.00 -7.40
N ALA A 129 8.53 7.84 -6.07
CA ALA A 129 9.26 8.76 -5.20
C ALA A 129 10.78 8.71 -5.43
N THR A 130 11.31 7.56 -5.87
CA THR A 130 12.73 7.38 -6.21
C THR A 130 13.06 8.06 -7.53
N ASP A 131 12.22 7.90 -8.55
CA ASP A 131 12.41 8.58 -9.84
C ASP A 131 12.46 10.11 -9.64
N LEU A 132 11.58 10.65 -8.77
CA LEU A 132 11.55 12.07 -8.43
C LEU A 132 12.80 12.59 -7.70
N ILE A 133 13.53 11.75 -6.95
CA ILE A 133 14.78 12.17 -6.31
C ILE A 133 15.95 12.10 -7.29
N GLU A 134 15.97 11.14 -8.21
CA GLU A 134 17.02 10.98 -9.23
C GLU A 134 17.01 12.17 -10.18
N GLU A 135 15.83 12.60 -10.62
CA GLU A 135 15.64 13.83 -11.41
C GLU A 135 16.18 15.08 -10.69
N LYS A 136 16.08 15.12 -9.36
CA LYS A 136 16.52 16.24 -8.52
C LYS A 136 17.92 16.02 -7.92
N GLN A 137 18.66 15.00 -8.34
CA GLN A 137 19.99 14.64 -7.82
C GLN A 137 20.08 14.53 -6.28
N ASN A 138 18.99 14.10 -5.64
CA ASN A 138 18.93 13.87 -4.20
C ASN A 138 19.14 12.38 -3.89
N THR A 139 19.72 12.08 -2.74
CA THR A 139 19.98 10.68 -2.30
C THR A 139 19.01 10.19 -1.23
N ARG A 140 18.04 11.04 -0.85
CA ARG A 140 17.15 10.79 0.29
C ARG A 140 15.70 11.15 0.01
N VAL A 141 14.82 10.17 0.18
CA VAL A 141 13.36 10.32 0.12
C VAL A 141 12.84 10.92 1.42
N THR A 142 12.43 12.18 1.33
CA THR A 142 11.68 12.91 2.36
C THR A 142 10.17 12.77 2.19
N GLN A 143 9.41 13.19 3.20
CA GLN A 143 7.95 13.20 3.14
C GLN A 143 7.41 13.98 1.92
N GLY A 144 8.13 15.02 1.47
CA GLY A 144 7.76 15.79 0.29
C GLY A 144 7.72 14.95 -0.99
N TYR A 145 8.67 14.04 -1.16
CA TYR A 145 8.71 13.16 -2.34
C TYR A 145 7.60 12.11 -2.33
N ILE A 146 7.28 11.55 -1.15
CA ILE A 146 6.11 10.66 -1.02
C ILE A 146 4.82 11.43 -1.33
N TYR A 147 4.70 12.67 -0.84
CA TYR A 147 3.56 13.53 -1.16
C TYR A 147 3.47 13.80 -2.66
N GLU A 148 4.57 14.17 -3.31
CA GLU A 148 4.61 14.42 -4.75
C GLU A 148 4.25 13.16 -5.55
N ALA A 149 4.82 12.00 -5.20
CA ALA A 149 4.49 10.73 -5.83
C ALA A 149 2.99 10.42 -5.75
N LEU A 150 2.40 10.57 -4.58
CA LEU A 150 0.97 10.32 -4.38
C LEU A 150 0.05 11.37 -5.02
N HIS A 151 0.53 12.61 -5.23
CA HIS A 151 -0.28 13.72 -5.73
C HIS A 151 -0.21 13.90 -7.25
N ASN A 152 0.97 13.68 -7.83
CA ASN A 152 1.22 13.89 -9.24
C ASN A 152 0.82 12.66 -10.06
N ASP A 153 0.88 11.47 -9.46
CA ASP A 153 0.30 10.28 -10.05
C ASP A 153 -1.23 10.32 -9.93
N TYR A 154 -1.90 10.40 -11.08
CA TYR A 154 -3.35 10.53 -11.16
C TYR A 154 -4.08 9.36 -10.47
N TYR A 155 -3.53 8.14 -10.60
CA TYR A 155 -4.09 6.94 -9.99
C TYR A 155 -3.95 6.95 -8.47
N LEU A 156 -2.75 7.20 -7.94
CA LEU A 156 -2.52 7.27 -6.50
C LEU A 156 -3.34 8.40 -5.86
N LYS A 157 -3.45 9.54 -6.54
CA LYS A 157 -4.30 10.65 -6.10
C LYS A 157 -5.76 10.23 -5.93
N PHE A 158 -6.29 9.45 -6.88
CA PHE A 158 -7.66 8.93 -6.82
C PHE A 158 -7.82 7.82 -5.78
N LEU A 159 -6.91 6.83 -5.75
CA LEU A 159 -6.94 5.71 -4.81
C LEU A 159 -6.93 6.18 -3.36
N PHE A 160 -6.06 7.15 -3.05
CA PHE A 160 -5.89 7.71 -1.71
C PHE A 160 -6.85 8.86 -1.40
N GLN A 161 -7.66 9.31 -2.37
CA GLN A 161 -8.61 10.42 -2.26
C GLN A 161 -8.00 11.61 -1.52
N TYR A 162 -6.89 12.11 -2.06
CA TYR A 162 -6.03 13.05 -1.34
C TYR A 162 -6.80 14.28 -0.86
N PRO A 163 -6.76 14.63 0.45
CA PRO A 163 -7.22 15.93 0.88
C PRO A 163 -6.33 17.03 0.29
N ARG A 164 -6.87 18.24 0.14
CA ARG A 164 -6.10 19.43 -0.29
C ARG A 164 -4.79 19.52 0.53
N LYS A 165 -3.70 19.96 -0.13
CA LYS A 165 -2.37 20.16 0.47
C LYS A 165 -2.51 20.72 1.89
N PRO A 166 -1.89 20.13 2.93
CA PRO A 166 -1.91 20.74 4.25
C PRO A 166 -1.36 22.16 4.10
N SER A 167 -2.20 23.13 4.48
CA SER A 167 -1.82 24.55 4.40
C SER A 167 -0.54 24.73 5.21
N SER A 168 0.48 25.33 4.60
CA SER A 168 1.62 25.90 5.32
C SER A 168 1.11 27.09 6.14
N LYS A 169 0.37 26.84 7.21
CA LYS A 169 0.04 27.86 8.21
C LYS A 169 1.02 27.68 9.36
N LYS A 170 2.02 28.57 9.30
CA LYS A 170 2.91 29.14 10.33
C LYS A 170 3.23 28.28 11.54
#